data_AF-A0A0F8XJ09-F1
#
_entry.id   AF-A0A0F8XJ09-F1
#
_cell.length_a   1.000
_cell.length_b   1.000
_cell.length_c   1.000
_cell.angle_alpha   90.00
_cell.angle_beta   90.00
_cell.angle_gamma   90.00
#
_symmetry.space_group_name_H-M   'P 1'
#
loop_
_entity.id
_entity.type
_entity.pdbx_description
1 polymer ?
#
loop_
_entity_poly.entity_id
_entity_poly.type
_entity_poly.pdbx_seq_one_letter_code
_entity_poly.pdbx_strand_id
1 'polypeptide(L)'
;RCISATIDSRKKMIAFELARENMETILSASSMKEKTEFGVSELDPEIEWDTVVEVTSISGTSDYYLQAVCSAGYTDTKGESQKIEFTHWLTKLTEQDMRKIRARDEQELDHLDRLEYDEFLLSLRKRILSYLAKAGFDASEYKTFLKELNDEKRQFLGDAKRFDDDEYDKFIEDQTGRETDFLVPDYFTSEDYDFLWDIASKEFDKQRSSQYGDSSETDKEGKGSESSDDDEEIIDPPEPPVDEEPIFDWPNLTPEQIEILAGFGYTPPK
;
A
#
# COMPACT_ATOMS: atom_id res chain seq x y z
N ARG A 1 -2.99 -35.85 -33.01
CA ARG A 1 -1.64 -35.30 -33.24
C ARG A 1 -1.68 -34.11 -34.21
N CYS A 2 -2.12 -34.26 -35.46
CA CYS A 2 -2.19 -33.12 -36.39
C CYS A 2 -3.20 -32.04 -35.97
N ILE A 3 -4.41 -32.42 -35.51
CA ILE A 3 -5.44 -31.45 -35.08
C ILE A 3 -4.95 -30.62 -33.88
N SER A 4 -4.40 -31.27 -32.86
CA SER A 4 -3.84 -30.60 -31.67
C SER A 4 -2.76 -29.58 -32.04
N ALA A 5 -1.80 -29.98 -32.89
CA ALA A 5 -0.75 -29.09 -33.36
C ALA A 5 -1.30 -27.89 -34.16
N THR A 6 -2.37 -28.07 -34.93
CA THR A 6 -3.05 -26.96 -35.63
C THR A 6 -3.74 -26.01 -34.65
N ILE A 7 -4.38 -26.51 -33.60
CA ILE A 7 -4.99 -25.69 -32.55
C ILE A 7 -3.92 -24.88 -31.82
N ASP A 8 -2.84 -25.53 -31.37
CA ASP A 8 -1.73 -24.88 -30.66
C ASP A 8 -1.09 -23.80 -31.54
N SER A 9 -0.84 -24.12 -32.83
CA SER A 9 -0.27 -23.16 -33.78
C SER A 9 -1.19 -21.96 -34.01
N ARG A 10 -2.51 -22.16 -33.99
CA ARG A 10 -3.47 -21.06 -34.13
C ARG A 10 -3.46 -20.17 -32.90
N LYS A 11 -3.53 -20.74 -31.69
CA LYS A 11 -3.44 -19.97 -30.43
C LYS A 11 -2.15 -19.19 -30.33
N LYS A 12 -1.02 -19.83 -30.67
CA LYS A 12 0.28 -19.18 -30.73
C LYS A 12 0.29 -17.98 -31.69
N MET A 13 -0.33 -18.11 -32.87
CA MET A 13 -0.40 -17.02 -33.83
C MET A 13 -1.24 -15.85 -33.29
N ILE A 14 -2.40 -16.14 -32.68
CA ILE A 14 -3.27 -15.11 -32.10
C ILE A 14 -2.54 -14.38 -30.96
N ALA A 15 -1.91 -15.12 -30.04
CA ALA A 15 -1.12 -14.52 -28.95
C ALA A 15 0.04 -13.66 -29.49
N PHE A 16 0.72 -14.14 -30.54
CA PHE A 16 1.81 -13.40 -31.19
C PHE A 16 1.31 -12.10 -31.83
N GLU A 17 0.21 -12.16 -32.60
CA GLU A 17 -0.40 -11.00 -33.24
C GLU A 17 -0.84 -9.97 -32.21
N LEU A 18 -1.46 -10.42 -31.12
CA LEU A 18 -1.92 -9.57 -30.03
C LEU A 18 -0.75 -8.84 -29.33
N ALA A 19 0.29 -9.58 -28.94
CA ALA A 19 1.47 -8.98 -28.32
C ALA A 19 2.18 -8.01 -29.29
N ARG A 20 2.20 -8.32 -30.60
CA ARG A 20 2.74 -7.44 -31.64
C ARG A 20 1.91 -6.17 -31.79
N GLU A 21 0.59 -6.26 -31.86
CA GLU A 21 -0.32 -5.12 -31.98
C GLU A 21 -0.22 -4.18 -30.78
N ASN A 22 -0.12 -4.73 -29.57
CA ASN A 22 0.15 -3.95 -28.36
C ASN A 22 1.48 -3.21 -28.48
N MET A 23 2.54 -3.90 -28.90
CA MET A 23 3.85 -3.28 -29.11
C MET A 23 3.81 -2.20 -30.20
N GLU A 24 3.14 -2.43 -31.32
CA GLU A 24 2.98 -1.44 -32.39
C GLU A 24 2.21 -0.21 -31.93
N THR A 25 1.19 -0.41 -31.09
CA THR A 25 0.44 0.69 -30.48
C THR A 25 1.36 1.56 -29.62
N ILE A 26 2.19 0.95 -28.78
CA ILE A 26 3.18 1.68 -27.96
C ILE A 26 4.18 2.43 -28.85
N LEU A 27 4.76 1.76 -29.84
CA LEU A 27 5.77 2.35 -30.72
C LEU A 27 5.21 3.47 -31.62
N SER A 28 3.92 3.45 -31.91
CA SER A 28 3.24 4.48 -32.72
C SER A 28 2.84 5.72 -31.92
N ALA A 29 2.84 5.65 -30.59
CA ALA A 29 2.44 6.77 -29.74
C ALA A 29 3.45 7.93 -29.82
N SER A 30 2.95 9.15 -29.89
CA SER A 30 3.78 10.37 -29.99
C SER A 30 4.46 10.75 -28.67
N SER A 31 3.95 10.24 -27.55
CA SER A 31 4.51 10.40 -26.22
C SER A 31 4.19 9.17 -25.39
N MET A 32 5.12 8.76 -24.53
CA MET A 32 4.94 7.63 -23.65
C MET A 32 5.01 8.06 -22.19
N LYS A 33 4.23 7.38 -21.35
CA LYS A 33 4.31 7.43 -19.90
C LYS A 33 4.40 6.00 -19.38
N GLU A 34 4.90 5.84 -18.17
CA GLU A 34 4.78 4.56 -17.47
C GLU A 34 3.31 4.17 -17.37
N LYS A 35 3.03 2.89 -17.65
CA LYS A 35 1.68 2.34 -17.60
C LYS A 35 1.73 0.83 -17.51
N THR A 36 0.69 0.27 -16.90
CA THR A 36 0.42 -1.17 -16.89
C THR A 36 -1.01 -1.38 -17.36
N GLU A 37 -1.18 -2.19 -18.40
CA GLU A 37 -2.47 -2.54 -18.98
C GLU A 37 -2.58 -4.06 -19.08
N PHE A 38 -3.78 -4.59 -18.88
CA PHE A 38 -4.06 -6.02 -18.95
C PHE A 38 -5.43 -6.25 -19.59
N GLY A 39 -5.62 -7.42 -20.17
CA GLY A 39 -6.91 -7.80 -20.74
C GLY A 39 -6.93 -9.22 -21.28
N VAL A 40 -8.02 -9.52 -21.99
CA VAL A 40 -8.25 -10.79 -22.69
C VAL A 40 -8.42 -10.52 -24.19
N SER A 41 -8.08 -11.50 -25.03
CA SER A 41 -8.30 -11.38 -26.48
C SER A 41 -9.78 -11.47 -26.82
N GLU A 42 -10.26 -10.57 -27.68
CA GLU A 42 -11.63 -10.64 -28.21
C GLU A 42 -11.85 -11.84 -29.15
N LEU A 43 -10.77 -12.34 -29.76
CA LEU A 43 -10.81 -13.46 -30.69
C LEU A 43 -10.76 -14.82 -29.98
N ASP A 44 -10.11 -14.87 -28.82
CA ASP A 44 -10.00 -16.07 -27.99
C ASP A 44 -9.89 -15.69 -26.50
N PRO A 45 -10.98 -15.75 -25.72
CA PRO A 45 -10.96 -15.38 -24.30
C PRO A 45 -10.01 -16.21 -23.42
N GLU A 46 -9.48 -17.34 -23.91
CA GLU A 46 -8.45 -18.12 -23.21
C GLU A 46 -7.04 -17.51 -23.35
N ILE A 47 -6.90 -16.42 -24.12
CA ILE A 47 -5.66 -15.68 -24.30
C ILE A 47 -5.74 -14.40 -23.47
N GLU A 48 -4.87 -14.32 -22.47
CA GLU A 48 -4.66 -13.14 -21.64
C GLU A 48 -3.46 -12.36 -22.15
N TRP A 49 -3.47 -11.05 -21.99
CA TRP A 49 -2.37 -10.20 -22.38
C TRP A 49 -2.08 -9.14 -21.32
N ASP A 50 -0.82 -8.74 -21.25
CA ASP A 50 -0.34 -7.65 -20.42
C ASP A 50 0.61 -6.76 -21.22
N THR A 51 0.63 -5.49 -20.85
CA THR A 51 1.50 -4.46 -21.43
C THR A 51 2.02 -3.60 -20.30
N VAL A 52 3.34 -3.63 -20.11
CA VAL A 52 4.04 -2.87 -19.08
C VAL A 52 5.00 -1.91 -19.77
N VAL A 53 4.93 -0.64 -19.40
CA VAL A 53 5.93 0.36 -19.76
C VAL A 53 6.51 0.89 -18.47
N GLU A 54 7.79 0.63 -18.25
CA GLU A 54 8.48 0.93 -17.00
C GLU A 54 9.88 1.48 -17.22
N VAL A 55 10.42 2.09 -16.17
CA VAL A 55 11.80 2.56 -16.14
C VAL A 55 12.69 1.44 -15.64
N THR A 56 13.67 1.07 -16.44
CA THR A 56 14.63 0.03 -16.06
C THR A 56 16.07 0.52 -16.26
N SER A 57 16.99 -0.10 -15.53
CA SER A 57 18.43 0.17 -15.66
C SER A 57 19.11 -1.01 -16.35
N ILE A 58 20.09 -0.71 -17.20
CA ILE A 58 20.90 -1.77 -17.81
C ILE A 58 22.01 -2.13 -16.82
N SER A 59 22.09 -3.41 -16.44
CA SER A 59 23.10 -3.89 -15.49
C SER A 59 24.52 -3.48 -15.92
N GLY A 60 25.24 -2.79 -15.03
CA GLY A 60 26.60 -2.30 -15.27
C GLY A 60 26.71 -0.89 -15.84
N THR A 61 25.59 -0.18 -16.06
CA THR A 61 25.60 1.26 -16.40
C THR A 61 24.70 2.04 -15.44
N SER A 62 24.95 3.35 -15.30
CA SER A 62 24.07 4.28 -14.60
C SER A 62 22.97 4.85 -15.51
N ASP A 63 22.76 4.22 -16.68
CA ASP A 63 21.82 4.70 -17.68
C ASP A 63 20.44 4.07 -17.45
N TYR A 64 19.42 4.93 -17.42
CA TYR A 64 18.03 4.52 -17.30
C TYR A 64 17.35 4.56 -18.67
N TYR A 65 16.48 3.60 -18.91
CA TYR A 65 15.72 3.49 -20.14
C TYR A 65 14.24 3.28 -19.82
N LEU A 66 13.38 3.82 -20.68
CA LEU A 66 12.00 3.42 -20.72
C LEU A 66 11.90 2.13 -21.54
N GLN A 67 11.42 1.07 -20.93
CA GLN A 67 11.26 -0.25 -21.53
C GLN A 67 9.77 -0.55 -21.67
N ALA A 68 9.39 -1.11 -22.81
CA ALA A 68 8.07 -1.69 -23.01
C ALA A 68 8.18 -3.21 -23.06
N VAL A 69 7.32 -3.89 -22.31
CA VAL A 69 7.13 -5.33 -22.32
C VAL A 69 5.68 -5.58 -22.70
N CYS A 70 5.45 -6.23 -23.85
CA CYS A 70 4.12 -6.66 -24.27
C CYS A 70 4.09 -8.16 -24.30
N SER A 71 3.11 -8.77 -23.64
CA SER A 71 3.04 -10.21 -23.58
C SER A 71 1.63 -10.75 -23.71
N ALA A 72 1.55 -11.99 -24.19
CA ALA A 72 0.30 -12.71 -24.35
C ALA A 72 0.49 -14.18 -23.96
N GLY A 73 -0.35 -14.65 -23.05
CA GLY A 73 -0.38 -16.01 -22.53
C GLY A 73 -1.49 -16.84 -23.16
N TYR A 74 -1.25 -18.12 -23.41
CA TYR A 74 -2.27 -19.07 -23.87
C TYR A 74 -2.01 -20.47 -23.31
N THR A 75 -3.08 -21.25 -23.13
CA THR A 75 -2.97 -22.66 -22.71
C THR A 75 -2.97 -23.58 -23.94
N ASP A 76 -1.96 -24.43 -24.05
CA ASP A 76 -1.84 -25.40 -25.14
C ASP A 76 -2.79 -26.61 -24.96
N THR A 77 -2.85 -27.49 -25.96
CA THR A 77 -3.70 -28.69 -25.91
C THR A 77 -3.26 -29.75 -24.90
N LYS A 78 -2.11 -29.58 -24.24
CA LYS A 78 -1.67 -30.41 -23.11
C LYS A 78 -2.04 -29.80 -21.75
N GLY A 79 -2.58 -28.57 -21.74
CA GLY A 79 -2.87 -27.83 -20.52
C GLY A 79 -1.67 -27.06 -19.97
N GLU A 80 -0.58 -26.92 -20.75
CA GLU A 80 0.59 -26.14 -20.35
C GLU A 80 0.39 -24.67 -20.73
N SER A 81 0.65 -23.77 -19.78
CA SER A 81 0.64 -22.32 -20.04
C SER A 81 1.89 -21.92 -20.83
N GLN A 82 1.69 -21.17 -21.91
CA GLN A 82 2.73 -20.66 -22.80
C GLN A 82 2.61 -19.15 -22.86
N LYS A 83 3.75 -18.44 -22.87
CA LYS A 83 3.79 -16.98 -22.93
C LYS A 83 4.66 -16.51 -24.09
N ILE A 84 4.18 -15.55 -24.87
CA ILE A 84 4.96 -14.82 -25.87
C ILE A 84 5.20 -13.43 -25.32
N GLU A 85 6.45 -12.99 -25.37
CA GLU A 85 6.85 -11.70 -24.82
C GLU A 85 7.69 -10.93 -25.84
N PHE A 86 7.38 -9.66 -26.01
CA PHE A 86 8.17 -8.70 -26.74
C PHE A 86 8.71 -7.64 -25.79
N THR A 87 10.02 -7.46 -25.81
CA THR A 87 10.72 -6.46 -25.02
C THR A 87 11.33 -5.42 -25.96
N HIS A 88 11.06 -4.15 -25.72
CA HIS A 88 11.63 -3.05 -26.51
C HIS A 88 12.13 -1.90 -25.65
N TRP A 89 13.30 -1.38 -26.01
CA TRP A 89 13.90 -0.20 -25.39
C TRP A 89 13.41 1.04 -26.13
N LEU A 90 12.50 1.81 -25.52
CA LEU A 90 11.85 2.94 -26.18
C LEU A 90 12.80 4.14 -26.30
N THR A 91 13.34 4.58 -25.17
CA THR A 91 14.25 5.73 -25.14
C THR A 91 15.17 5.67 -23.92
N LYS A 92 16.36 6.23 -24.09
CA LYS A 92 17.23 6.57 -22.96
C LYS A 92 16.62 7.75 -22.21
N LEU A 93 16.58 7.67 -20.90
CA LEU A 93 16.13 8.75 -20.04
C LEU A 93 17.31 9.64 -19.67
N THR A 94 17.08 10.95 -19.73
CA THR A 94 18.08 11.91 -19.25
C THR A 94 18.01 12.02 -17.72
N GLU A 95 19.06 12.54 -17.10
CA GLU A 95 19.05 12.85 -15.66
C GLU A 95 17.95 13.86 -15.30
N GLN A 96 17.57 14.73 -16.23
CA GLN A 96 16.44 15.64 -16.04
C GLN A 96 15.10 14.90 -16.03
N ASP A 97 14.92 13.89 -16.88
CA ASP A 97 13.71 13.06 -16.91
C ASP A 97 13.61 12.22 -15.63
N MET A 98 14.72 11.60 -15.21
CA MET A 98 14.77 10.85 -13.96
C MET A 98 14.44 11.72 -12.74
N ARG A 99 14.92 12.97 -12.70
CA ARG A 99 14.54 13.90 -11.63
C ARG A 99 13.05 14.22 -11.62
N LYS A 100 12.41 14.34 -12.78
CA LYS A 100 10.96 14.58 -12.88
C LYS A 100 10.15 13.36 -12.46
N ILE A 101 10.59 12.16 -12.84
CA ILE A 101 9.95 10.90 -12.47
C ILE A 101 10.00 10.74 -10.95
N ARG A 102 11.19 10.84 -10.33
CA ARG A 102 11.32 10.78 -8.87
C ARG A 102 10.51 11.84 -8.15
N ALA A 103 10.54 13.09 -8.62
CA ALA A 103 9.77 14.15 -7.99
C ALA A 103 8.25 13.94 -8.09
N ARG A 104 7.77 13.19 -9.10
CA ARG A 104 6.37 12.76 -9.19
C ARG A 104 6.10 11.61 -8.24
N ASP A 105 6.98 10.61 -8.19
CA ASP A 105 6.80 9.42 -7.35
C ASP A 105 6.86 9.78 -5.86
N GLU A 106 7.76 10.70 -5.47
CA GLU A 106 7.78 11.33 -4.14
C GLU A 106 6.43 11.99 -3.84
N GLN A 107 5.93 12.87 -4.72
CA GLN A 107 4.61 13.51 -4.53
C GLN A 107 3.44 12.52 -4.45
N GLU A 108 3.52 11.39 -5.16
CA GLU A 108 2.50 10.34 -5.13
C GLU A 108 2.57 9.55 -3.82
N LEU A 109 3.76 9.20 -3.35
CA LEU A 109 3.98 8.60 -2.04
C LEU A 109 3.55 9.54 -0.92
N ASP A 110 3.92 10.82 -0.97
CA ASP A 110 3.51 11.84 0.00
C ASP A 110 1.97 11.97 0.01
N HIS A 111 1.32 11.87 -1.15
CA HIS A 111 -0.13 11.87 -1.24
C HIS A 111 -0.78 10.61 -0.62
N LEU A 112 -0.18 9.45 -0.84
CA LEU A 112 -0.65 8.16 -0.30
C LEU A 112 -0.46 8.10 1.23
N ASP A 113 0.72 8.46 1.74
CA ASP A 113 1.02 8.55 3.18
C ASP A 113 0.06 9.53 3.87
N ARG A 114 -0.30 10.62 3.19
CA ARG A 114 -1.27 11.59 3.68
C ARG A 114 -2.71 11.06 3.75
N LEU A 115 -3.15 10.26 2.77
CA LEU A 115 -4.45 9.59 2.82
C LEU A 115 -4.48 8.55 3.94
N GLU A 116 -3.36 7.85 4.13
CA GLU A 116 -3.16 6.88 5.19
C GLU A 116 -3.28 7.54 6.57
N TYR A 117 -2.58 8.65 6.81
CA TYR A 117 -2.66 9.38 8.08
C TYR A 117 -4.06 9.98 8.36
N ASP A 118 -4.76 10.43 7.33
CA ASP A 118 -6.14 10.92 7.44
C ASP A 118 -7.10 9.81 7.88
N GLU A 119 -6.89 8.59 7.40
CA GLU A 119 -7.67 7.41 7.79
C GLU A 119 -7.43 7.03 9.26
N PHE A 120 -6.17 7.09 9.71
CA PHE A 120 -5.81 6.92 11.12
C PHE A 120 -6.53 7.93 12.03
N LEU A 121 -6.45 9.24 11.73
CA LEU A 121 -7.11 10.28 12.54
C LEU A 121 -8.64 10.09 12.59
N LEU A 122 -9.25 9.67 11.49
CA LEU A 122 -10.67 9.36 11.45
C LEU A 122 -11.02 8.16 12.34
N SER A 123 -10.16 7.15 12.40
CA SER A 123 -10.32 6.00 13.32
C SER A 123 -10.26 6.44 14.78
N LEU A 124 -9.22 7.20 15.15
CA LEU A 124 -9.05 7.75 16.50
C LEU A 124 -10.27 8.59 16.93
N ARG A 125 -10.72 9.52 16.10
CA ARG A 125 -11.87 10.39 16.39
C ARG A 125 -13.18 9.62 16.57
N LYS A 126 -13.41 8.56 15.80
CA LYS A 126 -14.57 7.67 15.98
C LYS A 126 -14.52 6.96 17.34
N ARG A 127 -13.33 6.55 17.77
CA ARG A 127 -13.11 5.90 19.07
C ARG A 127 -13.36 6.85 20.23
N ILE A 128 -12.81 8.07 20.16
CA ILE A 128 -13.08 9.14 21.13
C ILE A 128 -14.58 9.42 21.22
N LEU A 129 -15.28 9.57 20.08
CA LEU A 129 -16.73 9.76 20.06
C LEU A 129 -17.49 8.59 20.71
N SER A 130 -17.07 7.35 20.45
CA SER A 130 -17.68 6.17 21.07
C SER A 130 -17.43 6.13 22.58
N TYR A 131 -16.24 6.52 23.03
CA TYR A 131 -15.89 6.58 24.45
C TYR A 131 -16.77 7.60 25.17
N LEU A 132 -16.81 8.83 24.66
CA LEU A 132 -17.61 9.91 25.24
C LEU A 132 -19.07 9.48 25.39
N ALA A 133 -19.64 8.85 24.36
CA ALA A 133 -21.01 8.35 24.41
C ALA A 133 -21.24 7.26 25.47
N LYS A 134 -20.28 6.36 25.70
CA LYS A 134 -20.39 5.28 26.70
C LYS A 134 -20.18 5.79 28.12
N ALA A 135 -19.25 6.71 28.32
CA ALA A 135 -19.00 7.39 29.59
C ALA A 135 -20.13 8.38 29.97
N GLY A 136 -21.12 8.58 29.09
CA GLY A 136 -22.28 9.43 29.34
C GLY A 136 -21.99 10.93 29.15
N PHE A 137 -20.87 11.27 28.53
CA PHE A 137 -20.54 12.64 28.16
C PHE A 137 -21.33 13.08 26.92
N ASP A 138 -21.72 14.35 26.88
CA ASP A 138 -22.30 14.93 25.69
C ASP A 138 -21.21 15.22 24.64
N ALA A 139 -21.17 14.39 23.60
CA ALA A 139 -20.22 14.56 22.50
C ALA A 139 -20.57 15.73 21.54
N SER A 140 -21.61 16.53 21.82
CA SER A 140 -22.04 17.63 20.94
C SER A 140 -20.98 18.73 20.80
N GLU A 141 -20.29 19.06 21.89
CA GLU A 141 -19.21 20.05 21.92
C GLU A 141 -18.01 19.56 21.12
N TYR A 142 -17.57 18.32 21.37
CA TYR A 142 -16.47 17.71 20.62
C TYR A 142 -16.79 17.56 19.12
N LYS A 143 -18.02 17.23 18.74
CA LYS A 143 -18.44 17.22 17.31
C LYS A 143 -18.36 18.60 16.67
N THR A 144 -18.68 19.64 17.42
CA THR A 144 -18.58 21.03 16.96
C THR A 144 -17.11 21.41 16.76
N PHE A 145 -16.26 21.07 17.72
CA PHE A 145 -14.82 21.23 17.62
C PHE A 145 -14.22 20.48 16.42
N LEU A 146 -14.58 19.22 16.20
CA LEU A 146 -14.14 18.45 15.02
C LEU A 146 -14.57 19.07 13.70
N LYS A 147 -15.72 19.76 13.68
CA LYS A 147 -16.16 20.47 12.48
C LYS A 147 -15.26 21.67 12.20
N GLU A 148 -14.88 22.43 13.22
CA GLU A 148 -13.94 23.56 13.11
C GLU A 148 -12.58 23.11 12.60
N LEU A 149 -12.02 22.05 13.20
CA LEU A 149 -10.78 21.41 12.74
C LEU A 149 -10.84 21.00 11.25
N ASN A 150 -11.96 20.41 10.82
CA ASN A 150 -12.17 20.04 9.42
C ASN A 150 -12.40 21.23 8.47
N ASP A 151 -12.97 22.34 8.96
CA ASP A 151 -13.12 23.58 8.20
C ASP A 151 -11.74 24.24 8.01
N GLU A 152 -10.93 24.31 9.07
CA GLU A 152 -9.54 24.80 9.01
C GLU A 152 -8.66 23.95 8.11
N LYS A 153 -8.76 22.63 8.21
CA LYS A 153 -8.05 21.73 7.30
C LYS A 153 -8.44 22.01 5.85
N ARG A 154 -9.73 22.13 5.54
CA ARG A 154 -10.18 22.47 4.19
C ARG A 154 -9.65 23.81 3.70
N GLN A 155 -9.54 24.79 4.59
CA GLN A 155 -8.95 26.08 4.26
C GLN A 155 -7.43 25.96 3.99
N PHE A 156 -6.69 25.28 4.87
CA PHE A 156 -5.26 25.00 4.69
C PHE A 156 -5.00 24.32 3.34
N LEU A 157 -5.81 23.31 3.00
CA LEU A 157 -5.74 22.61 1.71
C LEU A 157 -6.14 23.48 0.51
N GLY A 158 -7.03 24.45 0.68
CA GLY A 158 -7.49 25.35 -0.37
C GLY A 158 -6.52 26.51 -0.66
N ASP A 159 -5.80 26.97 0.36
CA ASP A 159 -4.87 28.12 0.26
C ASP A 159 -3.46 27.70 -0.17
N ALA A 160 -3.10 26.42 -0.01
CA ALA A 160 -1.80 25.87 -0.42
C ALA A 160 -1.63 25.90 -1.95
N LYS A 161 -0.93 26.92 -2.47
CA LYS A 161 -0.54 27.02 -3.90
C LYS A 161 0.44 25.93 -4.32
N ARG A 162 1.22 25.43 -3.37
CA ARG A 162 2.12 24.28 -3.45
C ARG A 162 2.07 23.67 -2.06
N PHE A 163 1.85 22.36 -1.99
CA PHE A 163 1.82 21.64 -0.73
C PHE A 163 3.25 21.51 -0.20
N ASP A 164 3.45 21.81 1.09
CA ASP A 164 4.71 21.69 1.80
C ASP A 164 4.46 20.72 2.97
N ASP A 165 5.12 19.55 2.94
CA ASP A 165 4.85 18.47 3.89
C ASP A 165 5.28 18.84 5.31
N ASP A 166 6.38 19.59 5.45
CA ASP A 166 6.80 20.14 6.75
C ASP A 166 5.74 21.10 7.32
N GLU A 167 4.99 21.79 6.46
CA GLU A 167 3.91 22.68 6.86
C GLU A 167 2.64 21.90 7.21
N TYR A 168 2.34 20.84 6.46
CA TYR A 168 1.20 19.97 6.74
C TYR A 168 1.40 19.14 8.00
N ASP A 169 2.58 18.57 8.24
CA ASP A 169 2.92 17.83 9.44
C ASP A 169 2.78 18.71 10.67
N LYS A 170 3.30 19.95 10.62
CA LYS A 170 3.08 20.94 11.68
C LYS A 170 1.62 21.31 11.86
N PHE A 171 0.85 21.42 10.78
CA PHE A 171 -0.58 21.67 10.85
C PHE A 171 -1.31 20.50 11.56
N ILE A 172 -0.94 19.26 11.25
CA ILE A 172 -1.49 18.07 11.87
C ILE A 172 -1.06 17.93 13.34
N GLU A 173 0.20 18.20 13.66
CA GLU A 173 0.71 18.26 15.04
C GLU A 173 -0.04 19.32 15.86
N ASP A 174 -0.28 20.51 15.30
CA ASP A 174 -1.09 21.55 15.93
C ASP A 174 -2.55 21.12 16.12
N GLN A 175 -3.16 20.48 15.12
CA GLN A 175 -4.53 19.97 15.20
C GLN A 175 -4.68 18.90 16.29
N THR A 176 -3.75 17.94 16.33
CA THR A 176 -3.74 16.88 17.34
C THR A 176 -3.44 17.43 18.73
N GLY A 177 -2.51 18.38 18.86
CA GLY A 177 -2.25 19.09 20.11
C GLY A 177 -3.48 19.83 20.64
N ARG A 178 -4.18 20.59 19.78
CA ARG A 178 -5.44 21.27 20.15
C ARG A 178 -6.55 20.29 20.50
N GLU A 179 -6.61 19.15 19.83
CA GLU A 179 -7.56 18.08 20.14
C GLU A 179 -7.29 17.48 21.52
N THR A 180 -6.03 17.21 21.85
CA THR A 180 -5.61 16.78 23.20
C THR A 180 -5.97 17.85 24.25
N ASP A 181 -5.64 19.12 24.00
CA ASP A 181 -5.93 20.23 24.90
C ASP A 181 -7.44 20.46 25.12
N PHE A 182 -8.27 20.12 24.14
CA PHE A 182 -9.73 20.15 24.28
C PHE A 182 -10.25 19.00 25.14
N LEU A 183 -9.65 17.81 25.00
CA LEU A 183 -10.14 16.57 25.58
C LEU A 183 -9.65 16.34 27.03
N VAL A 184 -8.39 16.61 27.31
CA VAL A 184 -7.74 16.27 28.60
C VAL A 184 -8.24 17.10 29.80
N PRO A 185 -8.66 18.37 29.69
CA PRO A 185 -9.16 19.09 30.86
C PRO A 185 -10.49 18.57 31.39
N ASP A 186 -11.38 18.15 30.49
CA ASP A 186 -12.80 17.95 30.80
C ASP A 186 -13.29 16.50 30.61
N TYR A 187 -12.57 15.68 29.84
CA TYR A 187 -13.07 14.37 29.39
C TYR A 187 -12.10 13.20 29.59
N PHE A 188 -10.79 13.45 29.66
CA PHE A 188 -9.75 12.41 29.70
C PHE A 188 -8.61 12.79 30.64
N THR A 189 -7.87 11.82 31.15
CA THR A 189 -6.48 12.08 31.54
C THR A 189 -5.56 12.01 30.31
N SER A 190 -4.34 12.52 30.41
CA SER A 190 -3.32 12.30 29.36
C SER A 190 -3.13 10.80 29.10
N GLU A 191 -3.19 9.97 30.14
CA GLU A 191 -3.04 8.52 30.05
C GLU A 191 -4.20 7.86 29.28
N ASP A 192 -5.43 8.36 29.40
CA ASP A 192 -6.58 7.85 28.63
C ASP A 192 -6.49 8.21 27.15
N TYR A 193 -5.98 9.41 26.84
CA TYR A 193 -5.75 9.82 25.46
C TYR A 193 -4.64 8.98 24.82
N ASP A 194 -3.51 8.81 25.51
CA ASP A 194 -2.39 7.96 25.06
C ASP A 194 -2.84 6.51 24.85
N PHE A 195 -3.72 6.01 25.74
CA PHE A 195 -4.31 4.69 25.60
C PHE A 195 -5.19 4.56 24.35
N LEU A 196 -6.08 5.53 24.10
CA LEU A 196 -6.92 5.52 22.89
C LEU A 196 -6.09 5.65 21.60
N TRP A 197 -5.01 6.44 21.66
CA TRP A 197 -4.03 6.56 20.59
C TRP A 197 -3.35 5.23 20.29
N ASP A 198 -2.81 4.55 21.31
CA ASP A 198 -2.15 3.23 21.16
C ASP A 198 -3.08 2.20 20.52
N ILE A 199 -4.34 2.14 20.95
CA ILE A 199 -5.30 1.19 20.36
C ILE A 199 -5.60 1.57 18.89
N ALA A 200 -5.79 2.85 18.59
CA ALA A 200 -6.03 3.29 17.22
C ALA A 200 -4.86 2.95 16.30
N SER A 201 -3.62 3.11 16.79
CA SER A 201 -2.39 2.78 16.05
C SER A 201 -2.29 1.30 15.74
N LYS A 202 -2.47 0.44 16.76
CA LYS A 202 -2.43 -1.02 16.59
C LYS A 202 -3.48 -1.55 15.62
N GLU A 203 -4.69 -0.99 15.65
CA GLU A 203 -5.73 -1.36 14.69
C GLU A 203 -5.39 -0.91 13.27
N PHE A 204 -4.84 0.28 13.14
CA PHE A 204 -4.43 0.83 11.86
C PHE A 204 -3.34 -0.02 11.22
N ASP A 205 -2.32 -0.39 11.99
CA ASP A 205 -1.25 -1.30 11.56
C ASP A 205 -1.81 -2.67 11.13
N LYS A 206 -2.81 -3.18 11.87
CA LYS A 206 -3.48 -4.45 11.53
C LYS A 206 -4.32 -4.34 10.24
N GLN A 207 -4.97 -3.21 10.01
CA GLN A 207 -5.72 -2.98 8.77
C GLN A 207 -4.75 -2.89 7.58
N ARG A 208 -3.63 -2.17 7.73
CA ARG A 208 -2.57 -2.05 6.74
C ARG A 208 -1.97 -3.41 6.38
N SER A 209 -1.60 -4.22 7.38
CA SER A 209 -1.03 -5.55 7.14
C SER A 209 -2.01 -6.50 6.45
N SER A 210 -3.30 -6.39 6.75
CA SER A 210 -4.35 -7.18 6.07
C SER A 210 -4.62 -6.76 4.63
N GLN A 211 -4.40 -5.48 4.29
CA GLN A 211 -4.73 -4.91 2.98
C GLN A 211 -3.59 -5.06 1.96
N TYR A 212 -2.34 -4.96 2.41
CA TYR A 212 -1.17 -4.99 1.53
C TYR A 212 -0.42 -6.32 1.50
N GLY A 213 -0.83 -7.29 2.33
CA GLY A 213 -0.05 -8.51 2.54
C GLY A 213 1.21 -8.20 3.34
N ASP A 214 1.55 -9.05 4.28
CA ASP A 214 2.73 -8.86 5.11
C ASP A 214 4.01 -8.93 4.27
N SER A 215 4.53 -7.77 3.90
CA SER A 215 5.86 -7.60 3.29
C SER A 215 6.84 -6.97 4.28
N SER A 216 6.60 -7.12 5.58
CA SER A 216 7.53 -6.69 6.63
C SER A 216 8.50 -7.80 7.05
N GLU A 217 9.14 -8.44 6.08
CA GLU A 217 10.41 -9.14 6.34
C GLU A 217 11.57 -8.22 5.93
N THR A 218 12.08 -7.45 6.88
CA THR A 218 13.53 -7.26 7.09
C THR A 218 13.76 -6.54 8.41
N ASP A 219 14.42 -7.22 9.35
CA ASP A 219 15.66 -6.72 9.98
C ASP A 219 16.18 -7.76 10.99
N LYS A 220 16.91 -8.77 10.48
CA LYS A 220 17.92 -9.47 11.28
C LYS A 220 19.28 -8.93 10.89
N GLU A 221 19.90 -8.25 11.85
CA GLU A 221 21.27 -7.73 11.79
C GLU A 221 22.27 -8.79 11.28
N GLY A 222 22.72 -8.61 10.04
CA GLY A 222 23.79 -9.39 9.44
C GLY A 222 25.18 -8.88 9.86
N LYS A 223 25.70 -9.40 10.96
CA LYS A 223 27.13 -9.37 11.27
C LYS A 223 27.81 -10.54 10.53
N GLY A 224 28.36 -10.28 9.35
CA GLY A 224 29.07 -11.28 8.56
C GLY A 224 30.58 -11.28 8.80
N SER A 225 31.08 -12.30 9.50
CA SER A 225 32.44 -12.84 9.37
C SER A 225 32.43 -14.05 8.44
N GLU A 226 33.53 -14.26 7.72
CA GLU A 226 33.82 -15.35 6.78
C GLU A 226 33.49 -16.77 7.27
N SER A 227 32.92 -17.61 6.41
CA SER A 227 33.58 -18.75 5.72
C SER A 227 32.66 -19.96 5.43
N SER A 228 32.75 -20.43 4.18
CA SER A 228 32.75 -21.82 3.66
C SER A 228 31.58 -22.82 3.87
N ASP A 229 31.26 -23.43 2.71
CA ASP A 229 30.87 -24.81 2.41
C ASP A 229 29.37 -25.17 2.21
N ASP A 230 29.16 -25.81 1.05
CA ASP A 230 27.92 -26.38 0.50
C ASP A 230 27.30 -27.44 1.42
N ASP A 231 26.01 -27.32 1.71
CA ASP A 231 25.12 -28.46 2.00
C ASP A 231 23.67 -28.08 1.61
N GLU A 232 23.01 -28.98 0.88
CA GLU A 232 21.61 -28.84 0.45
C GLU A 232 20.68 -28.84 1.67
N GLU A 233 20.06 -27.69 1.95
CA GLU A 233 19.12 -27.54 3.07
C GLU A 233 17.76 -28.14 2.70
N ILE A 234 17.37 -29.15 3.49
CA ILE A 234 16.03 -29.71 3.53
C ILE A 234 15.10 -28.59 3.98
N ILE A 235 14.18 -28.17 3.10
CA ILE A 235 13.13 -27.19 3.44
C ILE A 235 12.21 -27.84 4.47
N ASP A 236 12.38 -27.46 5.74
CA ASP A 236 11.44 -27.83 6.79
C ASP A 236 10.06 -27.22 6.48
N PRO A 237 8.97 -27.96 6.76
CA PRO A 237 7.62 -27.42 6.60
C PRO A 237 7.46 -26.16 7.44
N PRO A 238 6.71 -25.15 6.94
CA PRO A 238 6.54 -23.88 7.62
C PRO A 238 6.04 -24.11 9.04
N GLU A 239 6.74 -23.50 10.01
CA GLU A 239 6.31 -23.52 11.40
C GLU A 239 4.86 -23.00 11.50
N PRO A 240 4.01 -23.60 12.34
CA PRO A 240 2.68 -23.07 12.59
C PRO A 240 2.80 -21.62 13.09
N PRO A 241 1.82 -20.75 12.78
CA PRO A 241 1.88 -19.35 13.17
C PRO A 241 2.15 -19.24 14.68
N VAL A 242 3.20 -18.48 15.00
CA VAL A 242 3.55 -18.09 16.37
C VAL A 242 2.28 -17.46 16.97
N ASP A 243 1.90 -17.92 18.17
CA ASP A 243 0.76 -17.40 18.92
C ASP A 243 0.79 -15.86 18.86
N GLU A 244 -0.18 -15.24 18.17
CA GLU A 244 -0.28 -13.79 18.05
C GLU A 244 -0.25 -13.19 19.46
N GLU A 245 0.78 -12.40 19.77
CA GLU A 245 0.88 -11.77 21.08
C GLU A 245 -0.41 -10.99 21.38
N PRO A 246 -0.94 -11.08 22.60
CA PRO A 246 -2.16 -10.38 22.96
C PRO A 246 -1.97 -8.88 22.71
N ILE A 247 -2.86 -8.30 21.89
CA ILE A 247 -2.85 -6.88 21.48
C ILE A 247 -2.80 -5.91 22.68
N PHE A 248 -3.27 -6.37 23.85
CA PHE A 248 -3.33 -5.59 25.08
C PHE A 248 -2.62 -6.32 26.23
N ASP A 249 -1.88 -5.56 27.03
CA ASP A 249 -1.30 -6.00 28.29
C ASP A 249 -2.37 -5.99 29.40
N TRP A 250 -3.34 -6.90 29.27
CA TRP A 250 -4.52 -7.01 30.14
C TRP A 250 -4.24 -6.92 31.66
N PRO A 251 -3.15 -7.51 32.20
CA PRO A 251 -2.82 -7.40 33.62
C PRO A 251 -2.53 -5.97 34.12
N ASN A 252 -2.12 -5.06 33.24
CA ASN A 252 -1.71 -3.70 33.61
C ASN A 252 -2.76 -2.63 33.28
N LEU A 253 -3.93 -3.03 32.76
CA LEU A 253 -5.02 -2.11 32.45
C LEU A 253 -5.82 -1.72 33.70
N THR A 254 -6.22 -0.44 33.78
CA THR A 254 -7.14 0.03 34.81
C THR A 254 -8.54 -0.55 34.59
N PRO A 255 -9.39 -0.64 35.64
CA PRO A 255 -10.78 -1.07 35.47
C PRO A 255 -11.55 -0.23 34.45
N GLU A 256 -11.26 1.06 34.38
CA GLU A 256 -11.84 1.99 33.41
C GLU A 256 -11.37 1.65 31.99
N GLN A 257 -10.07 1.43 31.76
CA GLN A 257 -9.52 0.97 30.46
C GLN A 257 -10.10 -0.37 30.01
N ILE A 258 -10.31 -1.31 30.94
CA ILE A 258 -10.95 -2.60 30.66
C ILE A 258 -12.42 -2.40 30.23
N GLU A 259 -13.14 -1.48 30.87
CA GLU A 259 -14.52 -1.14 30.50
C GLU A 259 -14.60 -0.45 29.12
N ILE A 260 -13.62 0.39 28.80
CA ILE A 260 -13.45 1.00 27.48
C ILE A 260 -13.26 -0.10 26.41
N LEU A 261 -12.31 -1.00 26.62
CA LEU A 261 -12.02 -2.12 25.70
C LEU A 261 -13.21 -3.06 25.53
N ALA A 262 -13.91 -3.38 26.62
CA ALA A 262 -15.14 -4.18 26.58
C ALA A 262 -16.21 -3.52 25.70
N GLY A 263 -16.32 -2.19 25.76
CA GLY A 263 -17.20 -1.45 24.88
C GLY A 263 -16.83 -1.56 23.39
N PHE A 264 -15.56 -1.82 23.06
CA PHE A 264 -15.08 -2.04 21.69
C PHE A 264 -15.11 -3.52 21.27
N GLY A 265 -15.67 -4.41 22.12
CA GLY A 265 -15.78 -5.84 21.83
C GLY A 265 -14.55 -6.65 22.21
N TYR A 266 -13.56 -6.05 22.88
CA TYR A 266 -12.40 -6.76 23.40
C TYR A 266 -12.69 -7.29 24.80
N THR A 267 -12.40 -8.55 25.04
CA THR A 267 -12.54 -9.17 26.36
C THR A 267 -11.20 -9.71 26.84
N PRO A 268 -10.88 -9.61 28.15
CA PRO A 268 -9.69 -10.24 28.69
C PRO A 268 -9.67 -11.75 28.36
N PRO A 269 -8.49 -12.31 28.02
CA PRO A 269 -8.34 -13.75 27.90
C PRO A 269 -8.73 -14.41 29.23
N LYS A 270 -9.41 -15.56 29.14
CA LYS A 270 -9.89 -16.32 30.29
C LYS A 270 -8.77 -17.02 31.04
#